data_AF-G7PNM2-F1
#
_entry.id   AF-G7PNM2-F1
#
_cell.length_a   1.000
_cell.length_b   1.000
_cell.length_c   1.000
_cell.angle_alpha   90.00
_cell.angle_beta   90.00
_cell.angle_gamma   90.00
#
_symmetry.space_group_name_H-M   'P 1'
#
loop_
_entity.id
_entity.type
_entity.pdbx_description
1 polymer ?
#
loop_
_entity_poly.entity_id
_entity_poly.type
_entity_poly.pdbx_seq_one_letter_code
_entity_poly.pdbx_strand_id
1 'polypeptide(L)' 'MDFLQTLLVGTPEELYEGPLGKYNVNEDAKAAMTELKSCIDGLQPMHKAELIKLLVHVLGSQDGA' A
#
# COMPACT_ATOMS: atom_id res chain seq x y z
N MET A 1 -8.11 0.08 5.27
CA MET A 1 -7.72 0.84 4.06
C MET A 1 -6.33 1.43 4.16
N ASP A 2 -5.89 1.87 5.34
CA ASP A 2 -4.60 2.53 5.55
C ASP A 2 -3.41 1.72 5.04
N PHE A 3 -3.46 0.38 5.16
CA PHE A 3 -2.45 -0.49 4.55
C PHE A 3 -2.27 -0.26 3.04
N LEU A 4 -3.35 -0.28 2.26
CA LEU A 4 -3.27 -0.13 0.81
C LEU A 4 -2.89 1.30 0.41
N GLN A 5 -3.36 2.29 1.17
CA GLN A 5 -2.99 3.68 0.94
C GLN A 5 -1.49 3.90 1.21
N THR A 6 -1.00 3.50 2.37
CA THR A 6 0.44 3.58 2.71
C THR A 6 1.29 2.76 1.75
N LEU A 7 0.81 1.60 1.28
CA LEU A 7 1.50 0.80 0.26
C LEU A 7 1.62 1.52 -1.09
N LEU A 8 0.61 2.29 -1.50
CA LEU A 8 0.63 2.98 -2.80
C LEU A 8 1.38 4.32 -2.74
N VAL A 9 1.22 5.11 -1.68
CA VAL A 9 1.75 6.49 -1.62
C VAL A 9 2.82 6.73 -0.55
N GLY A 10 2.95 5.85 0.43
CA GLY A 10 3.94 5.96 1.51
C GLY A 10 5.24 5.21 1.24
N THR A 11 6.03 5.05 2.30
CA THR A 11 7.30 4.32 2.37
C THR A 11 7.14 2.96 3.04
N PRO A 12 8.10 2.03 2.85
CA PRO A 12 8.14 0.80 3.64
C PRO A 12 8.15 1.06 5.15
N GLU A 13 8.93 2.04 5.64
CA GLU A 13 8.94 2.40 7.06
C GLU A 13 7.56 2.83 7.56
N GLU A 14 6.87 3.73 6.84
CA GLU A 14 5.51 4.14 7.19
C GLU A 14 4.53 2.96 7.21
N LEU A 15 4.74 1.95 6.37
CA LEU A 15 3.94 0.72 6.36
C LEU A 15 4.13 -0.06 7.67
N TYR A 16 5.37 -0.17 8.16
CA TYR A 16 5.74 -0.88 9.38
C TYR A 16 5.42 -0.12 10.66
N GLU A 17 5.62 1.21 10.68
CA GLU A 17 5.30 2.05 11.84
C GLU A 17 3.79 2.34 11.93
N GLY A 18 3.09 2.34 10.80
CA GLY A 18 1.66 2.60 10.73
C GLY A 18 0.82 1.32 10.71
N PRO A 19 0.21 0.96 9.56
CA PRO A 19 -0.82 -0.07 9.49
C PRO A 19 -0.35 -1.48 9.90
N LEU A 20 0.95 -1.76 9.78
CA LEU A 20 1.53 -3.03 10.22
C LEU A 20 2.12 -2.99 11.64
N GLY A 21 2.24 -1.84 12.29
CA GLY A 21 2.99 -1.69 13.55
C GLY A 21 2.42 -2.47 14.73
N LYS A 22 1.15 -2.87 14.66
CA LYS A 22 0.50 -3.75 15.65
C LYS A 22 0.84 -5.24 15.48
N TYR A 23 1.52 -5.62 14.39
CA TYR A 23 1.88 -7.00 14.10
C TYR A 23 3.38 -7.23 14.27
N ASN A 24 3.74 -8.41 14.77
CA ASN A 24 5.12 -8.85 14.76
C ASN A 24 5.49 -9.41 13.37
N VAL A 25 5.74 -8.50 12.42
CA VAL A 25 6.12 -8.85 11.05
C VAL A 25 7.54 -9.41 11.04
N ASN A 26 7.68 -10.66 10.61
CA ASN A 26 8.99 -11.32 10.52
C ASN A 26 9.82 -10.76 9.35
N GLU A 27 11.12 -11.08 9.34
CA GLU A 27 12.07 -10.55 8.34
C GLU A 27 11.71 -10.96 6.91
N ASP A 28 11.22 -12.20 6.70
CA ASP A 28 10.79 -12.67 5.38
C ASP A 28 9.62 -11.85 4.84
N ALA A 29 8.64 -11.53 5.69
CA ALA A 29 7.51 -10.70 5.32
C ALA A 29 7.93 -9.26 5.04
N LYS A 30 8.91 -8.71 5.79
CA LYS A 30 9.47 -7.39 5.50
C LYS A 30 10.20 -7.36 4.14
N ALA A 31 10.95 -8.42 3.83
CA ALA A 31 11.61 -8.54 2.53
C ALA A 31 10.57 -8.59 1.40
N ALA A 32 9.53 -9.42 1.53
CA ALA A 32 8.45 -9.51 0.54
C ALA A 32 7.69 -8.18 0.36
N MET A 33 7.43 -7.45 1.44
CA MET A 33 6.78 -6.13 1.39
C MET A 33 7.66 -5.08 0.72
N THR A 34 8.97 -5.11 0.97
CA THR A 34 9.92 -4.21 0.31
C THR A 34 9.96 -4.46 -1.20
N GLU A 35 10.00 -5.72 -1.63
CA GLU A 35 10.01 -6.10 -3.04
C GLU A 35 8.71 -5.70 -3.74
N LEU A 36 7.56 -5.97 -3.09
CA LEU A 36 6.25 -5.53 -3.58
C LEU A 36 6.22 -4.00 -3.76
N LYS A 37 6.73 -3.25 -2.79
CA LYS A 37 6.76 -1.79 -2.86
C LYS A 37 7.66 -1.30 -3.99
N SER A 38 8.82 -1.91 -4.17
CA SER A 38 9.74 -1.62 -5.29
C SER A 38 9.05 -1.84 -6.64
N CYS A 39 8.28 -2.92 -6.78
CA CYS A 39 7.51 -3.18 -8.01
C CYS A 39 6.47 -2.08 -8.28
N ILE A 40 5.78 -1.60 -7.24
CA ILE A 40 4.80 -0.50 -7.34
C ILE A 40 5.48 0.83 -7.66
N ASP A 41 6.63 1.11 -7.06
CA ASP A 41 7.38 2.34 -7.31
C ASP A 41 8.04 2.37 -8.70
N GLY A 42 8.36 1.20 -9.25
CA GLY A 42 8.81 1.03 -10.64
C GLY A 42 7.71 1.21 -11.69
N LEU A 43 6.44 1.31 -11.29
CA LEU A 43 5.35 1.59 -12.24
C LEU A 43 5.49 2.98 -12.85
N GLN A 44 5.14 3.10 -14.13
CA GLN A 44 5.00 4.42 -14.75
C GLN A 44 4.01 5.28 -13.95
N PRO A 45 4.28 6.59 -13.78
CA PRO A 45 3.45 7.48 -12.97
C PRO A 45 1.96 7.42 -13.31
N MET A 46 1.62 7.24 -14.60
CA MET A 46 0.24 7.08 -15.06
C MET A 46 -0.44 5.82 -14.48
N HIS A 47 0.24 4.68 -14.43
CA HIS A 47 -0.33 3.44 -13.88
C HIS A 47 -0.49 3.54 -12.36
N LYS A 48 0.46 4.17 -11.67
CA LYS A 48 0.36 4.44 -10.23
C LYS A 48 -0.83 5.34 -9.91
N ALA A 49 -1.08 6.38 -10.72
CA ALA A 49 -2.24 7.24 -10.57
C ALA A 49 -3.56 6.50 -10.81
N GLU A 50 -3.64 5.62 -11.80
CA GLU A 50 -4.84 4.79 -12.03
C GLU A 50 -5.10 3.81 -10.88
N LEU A 51 -4.07 3.21 -10.29
CA LEU A 51 -4.20 2.38 -9.09
C LEU A 51 -4.76 3.16 -7.89
N ILE A 52 -4.31 4.40 -7.70
CA ILE A 52 -4.84 5.28 -6.65
C ILE A 52 -6.31 5.63 -6.92
N LYS A 53 -6.68 5.96 -8.17
CA LYS A 53 -8.08 6.21 -8.54
C LYS A 53 -8.96 4.99 -8.30
N LEU A 54 -8.47 3.80 -8.68
CA LEU A 54 -9.18 2.55 -8.48
C LEU A 54 -9.35 2.25 -7.00
N LEU A 55 -8.30 2.49 -6.19
CA LEU A 55 -8.41 2.43 -4.74
C LEU A 55 -9.54 3.33 -4.27
N VAL A 56 -9.49 4.64 -4.55
CA VAL A 56 -10.51 5.63 -4.17
C VAL A 56 -11.91 5.22 -4.62
N HIS A 57 -12.08 4.67 -5.82
CA HIS A 57 -13.37 4.19 -6.31
C HIS A 57 -13.91 3.03 -5.48
N VAL A 58 -13.06 2.06 -5.14
CA VAL A 58 -13.40 0.95 -4.24
C VAL A 58 -13.70 1.46 -2.82
N LEU A 59 -13.04 2.54 -2.37
CA LEU A 59 -13.31 3.17 -1.07
C LEU A 59 -14.67 3.88 -1.06
N GLY A 60 -14.96 4.70 -2.08
CA GLY A 60 -16.21 5.44 -2.20
C GLY A 60 -17.43 4.56 -2.47
N SER A 61 -17.22 3.32 -2.94
CA SER A 61 -18.28 2.33 -3.12
C SER A 61 -18.64 1.58 -1.83
N GLN A 62 -17.86 1.72 -0.75
CA GLN A 62 -18.12 1.07 0.55
C GLN A 62 -19.03 1.88 1.48
N ASP A 63 -19.27 3.18 1.21
CA ASP A 63 -20.20 4.03 1.97
C ASP A 63 -21.70 3.72 1.69
N GLY A 64 -22.00 2.66 0.94
CA GLY A 64 -23.34 2.28 0.50
C GLY A 64 -23.75 0.84 0.80
N ALA A 65 -23.13 0.16 1.78
CA ALA A 65 -23.47 -1.21 2.18
C ALA A 65 -23.73 -1.34 3.68
#